data_AF-A0A9D3S6C1-F1
#
_entry.id   AF-A0A9D3S6C1-F1
#
_cell.length_a   1.000
_cell.length_b   1.000
_cell.length_c   1.000
_cell.angle_alpha   90.00
_cell.angle_beta   90.00
_cell.angle_gamma   90.00
#
_symmetry.space_group_name_H-M   'P 1'
#
loop_
_entity.id
_entity.type
_entity.pdbx_description
1 polymer ?
#
loop_
_entity_poly.entity_id
_entity_poly.type
_entity_poly.pdbx_seq_one_letter_code
_entity_poly.pdbx_strand_id
1 'polypeptide(L)'
;AVPPGGPSRNQSVVLNCEISQVIGSVTLAWLRMKGSRGELKKQEVLSERLPKKMLSLTLPILSRDQLHWACAVFTESMLRAQVPLHLTLPKPITEPEEPKPGWSTETVVRVVIVVLATLGMLKVLMWYCRRHPACKQTSTGTQ
;
A
#
# COMPACT_ATOMS: atom_id res chain seq x y z
N ALA A 1 -15.35 30.51 11.04
CA ALA A 1 -14.07 29.78 11.04
C ALA A 1 -13.94 29.08 9.70
N VAL A 2 -12.88 29.37 8.94
CA VAL A 2 -12.59 28.75 7.64
C VAL A 2 -11.97 27.37 7.91
N PRO A 3 -12.40 26.27 7.26
CA PRO A 3 -11.82 24.96 7.53
C PRO A 3 -10.35 24.93 7.06
N PRO A 4 -9.45 24.25 7.79
CA PRO A 4 -8.04 24.21 7.45
C PRO A 4 -7.88 23.47 6.12
N GLY A 5 -7.42 24.21 5.10
CA GLY A 5 -7.19 23.68 3.77
C GLY A 5 -6.29 22.44 3.83
N GLY A 6 -6.77 21.34 3.26
CA GLY A 6 -6.00 20.10 3.14
C GLY A 6 -4.69 20.34 2.37
N PRO A 7 -3.68 19.45 2.56
CA PRO A 7 -2.37 19.59 1.94
C PRO A 7 -2.52 19.74 0.42
N SER A 8 -2.18 20.93 -0.06
CA SER A 8 -2.28 21.29 -1.46
C SER A 8 -1.32 20.43 -2.27
N ARG A 9 -1.78 19.88 -3.39
CA ARG A 9 -1.08 18.95 -4.29
C ARG A 9 0.25 19.47 -4.90
N ASN A 10 0.70 20.66 -4.47
CA ASN A 10 1.85 21.40 -4.98
C ASN A 10 2.88 21.72 -3.88
N GLN A 11 2.94 20.93 -2.80
CA GLN A 11 3.97 21.11 -1.77
C GLN A 11 5.34 20.64 -2.27
N SER A 12 6.32 21.53 -2.18
CA SER A 12 7.72 21.18 -2.35
C SER A 12 8.22 20.45 -1.10
N VAL A 13 9.08 19.45 -1.30
CA VAL A 13 9.67 18.65 -0.22
C VAL A 13 11.17 18.80 -0.27
N VAL A 14 11.77 19.06 0.89
CA VAL A 14 13.23 19.18 1.02
C VAL A 14 13.77 17.91 1.66
N LEU A 15 14.65 17.23 0.93
CA LEU A 15 15.39 16.07 1.43
C LEU A 15 16.72 16.55 2.01
N ASN A 16 17.01 16.14 3.24
CA ASN A 16 18.26 16.46 3.92
C ASN A 16 19.04 15.17 4.17
N CYS A 17 20.30 15.15 3.75
CA CYS A 17 21.24 14.10 4.09
C CYS A 17 22.39 14.70 4.86
N GLU A 18 22.53 14.28 6.11
CA GLU A 18 23.52 14.79 7.04
C GLU A 18 24.51 13.69 7.43
N ILE A 19 25.76 14.06 7.60
CA ILE A 19 26.82 13.19 8.10
C ILE A 19 27.35 13.77 9.40
N SER A 20 27.34 12.97 10.46
CA SER A 20 27.79 13.36 11.80
C SER A 20 29.29 13.68 11.86
N GLN A 21 30.12 12.84 11.24
CA GLN A 21 31.57 13.00 11.23
C GLN A 21 32.15 12.67 9.86
N VAL A 22 33.07 13.51 9.41
CA VAL A 22 33.77 13.38 8.13
C VAL A 22 35.25 13.33 8.46
N ILE A 23 35.91 12.24 8.08
CA ILE A 23 37.36 12.10 8.18
C ILE A 23 37.92 12.42 6.79
N GLY A 24 38.68 13.51 6.67
CA GLY A 24 39.21 13.97 5.39
C GLY A 24 38.15 14.61 4.49
N SER A 25 37.99 14.07 3.27
CA SER A 25 37.01 14.55 2.28
C SER A 25 36.09 13.42 1.84
N VAL A 26 34.79 13.70 1.83
CA VAL A 26 33.75 12.77 1.37
C VAL A 26 32.85 13.48 0.38
N THR A 27 32.29 12.75 -0.57
CA THR A 27 31.30 13.27 -1.50
C THR A 27 29.93 12.76 -1.09
N LEU A 28 29.03 13.67 -0.72
CA LEU A 28 27.61 13.38 -0.56
C LEU A 28 26.92 13.48 -1.92
N ALA A 29 26.01 12.56 -2.18
CA ALA A 29 25.22 12.54 -3.40
C ALA A 29 23.77 12.17 -3.12
N TRP A 30 22.86 12.86 -3.80
CA TRP A 30 21.46 12.46 -3.94
C TRP A 30 21.25 11.72 -5.25
N LEU A 31 20.76 10.50 -5.13
CA LEU A 31 20.42 9.62 -6.23
C LEU A 31 18.90 9.47 -6.31
N ARG A 32 18.34 9.64 -7.51
CA ARG A 32 16.98 9.19 -7.82
C ARG A 32 17.05 7.72 -8.24
N MET A 33 16.35 6.86 -7.52
CA MET A 33 16.40 5.42 -7.75
C MET A 33 15.32 4.98 -8.75
N LYS A 34 15.71 4.15 -9.71
CA LYS A 34 14.80 3.43 -10.62
C LYS A 34 15.21 1.95 -10.63
N GLY A 35 14.54 1.16 -9.79
CA GLY A 35 14.99 -0.20 -9.48
C GLY A 35 16.35 -0.16 -8.77
N SER A 36 17.33 -0.91 -9.28
CA SER A 36 18.71 -0.94 -8.77
C SER A 36 19.59 0.20 -9.28
N ARG A 37 19.13 0.99 -10.26
CA ARG A 37 19.93 2.06 -10.88
C ARG A 37 19.64 3.39 -10.18
N GLY A 38 20.70 4.07 -9.75
CA GLY A 38 20.62 5.43 -9.22
C GLY A 38 21.04 6.47 -10.28
N GLU A 39 20.20 7.45 -10.53
CA GLU A 39 20.51 8.63 -11.33
C GLU A 39 20.98 9.76 -10.42
N LEU A 40 22.17 10.31 -10.65
CA LEU A 40 22.70 11.41 -9.86
C LEU A 40 21.89 12.70 -10.10
N LYS A 41 21.35 13.29 -9.03
CA LYS A 41 20.61 14.56 -9.09
C LYS A 41 21.37 15.73 -8.48
N LYS A 42 22.15 15.47 -7.43
CA LYS A 42 22.97 16.49 -6.77
C LYS A 42 24.14 15.83 -6.09
N GLN A 43 25.32 16.43 -6.14
CA GLN A 43 26.47 16.02 -5.34
C GLN A 43 27.18 17.23 -4.76
N GLU A 44 27.89 17.01 -3.66
CA GLU A 44 28.74 18.01 -3.03
C GLU A 44 29.89 17.34 -2.29
N VAL A 45 31.08 17.93 -2.37
CA VAL A 45 32.25 17.45 -1.64
C VAL A 45 32.26 18.13 -0.27
N LEU A 46 32.04 17.35 0.77
CA LEU A 46 32.20 17.79 2.15
C LEU A 46 33.62 17.50 2.61
N SER A 47 34.23 18.51 3.21
CA SER A 47 35.52 18.39 3.89
C SER A 47 35.33 18.61 5.38
N GLU A 48 36.27 18.11 6.17
CA GLU A 48 36.26 18.29 7.62
C GLU A 48 36.15 19.76 8.08
N ARG A 49 36.70 20.69 7.29
CA ARG A 49 36.67 22.14 7.56
C ARG A 49 35.30 22.79 7.37
N LEU A 50 34.34 22.13 6.71
CA LEU A 50 33.00 22.69 6.54
C LEU A 50 32.20 22.53 7.84
N PRO A 51 31.64 23.62 8.39
CA PRO A 51 30.80 23.54 9.59
C PRO A 51 29.46 22.82 9.30
N LYS A 52 28.99 22.87 8.06
CA LYS A 52 27.73 22.24 7.64
C LYS A 52 28.02 20.97 6.86
N LYS A 53 27.77 19.82 7.49
CA LYS A 53 28.00 18.48 6.89
C LYS A 53 26.70 17.89 6.35
N MET A 54 25.97 18.68 5.56
CA MET A 54 24.64 18.32 5.08
C MET A 54 24.43 18.71 3.62
N LEU A 55 23.86 17.80 2.84
CA LEU A 55 23.41 18.04 1.47
C LEU A 55 21.88 18.04 1.38
N SER A 56 21.31 19.18 1.01
CA SER A 56 19.87 19.35 0.82
C SER A 56 19.48 19.29 -0.65
N LEU A 57 18.37 18.60 -0.97
CA LEU A 57 17.75 18.56 -2.30
C LEU A 57 16.29 18.99 -2.21
N THR A 58 15.92 20.03 -2.95
CA THR A 58 14.53 20.51 -3.02
C THR A 58 13.81 19.86 -4.19
N LEU A 59 12.72 19.16 -3.90
CA LEU A 59 11.83 18.56 -4.89
C LEU A 59 10.64 19.49 -5.11
N PRO A 60 10.45 20.06 -6.32
CA PRO A 60 9.41 21.05 -6.55
C PRO A 60 8.00 20.45 -6.54
N ILE A 61 7.81 19.27 -7.13
CA ILE A 61 6.53 18.53 -7.14
C ILE A 61 6.83 17.03 -7.10
N LEU A 62 6.32 16.36 -6.07
CA LEU A 62 6.42 14.90 -5.96
C LEU A 62 5.51 14.22 -6.97
N SER A 63 6.12 13.53 -7.93
CA SER A 63 5.42 12.69 -8.89
C SER A 63 5.60 11.21 -8.54
N ARG A 64 4.69 10.33 -8.96
CA ARG A 64 4.72 8.89 -8.59
C ARG A 64 6.00 8.18 -9.04
N ASP A 65 6.62 8.66 -10.10
CA ASP A 65 7.90 8.20 -10.64
C ASP A 65 9.11 8.68 -9.83
N GLN A 66 8.93 9.62 -8.90
CA GLN A 66 9.97 10.29 -8.10
C GLN A 66 9.87 9.92 -6.61
N LEU A 67 9.43 8.70 -6.31
CA LEU A 67 9.23 8.26 -4.91
C LEU A 67 10.45 7.60 -4.28
N HIS A 68 11.40 7.15 -5.10
CA HIS A 68 12.53 6.36 -4.64
C HIS A 68 13.80 7.20 -4.75
N TRP A 69 14.41 7.47 -3.60
CA TRP A 69 15.61 8.27 -3.48
C TRP A 69 16.65 7.51 -2.68
N ALA A 70 17.91 7.90 -2.81
CA ALA A 70 18.96 7.44 -1.92
C ALA A 70 19.97 8.55 -1.70
N CYS A 71 20.43 8.69 -0.46
CA CYS A 71 21.64 9.45 -0.18
C CYS A 71 22.84 8.49 -0.24
N ALA A 72 23.87 8.85 -1.00
CA ALA A 72 25.08 8.07 -1.14
C ALA A 72 26.29 8.87 -0.64
N VAL A 73 27.21 8.18 0.02
CA VAL A 73 28.47 8.72 0.52
C VAL A 73 29.60 8.04 -0.23
N PHE A 74 30.45 8.83 -0.86
CA PHE A 74 31.64 8.36 -1.55
C PHE A 74 32.90 8.89 -0.86
N THR A 75 33.94 8.06 -0.83
CA THR A 75 35.28 8.44 -0.38
C THR A 75 36.26 7.94 -1.41
N GLU A 76 37.12 8.81 -1.94
CA GLU A 76 38.07 8.46 -3.00
C GLU A 76 37.39 7.76 -4.19
N SER A 77 36.24 8.29 -4.63
CA SER A 77 35.38 7.72 -5.69
C SER A 77 34.74 6.35 -5.41
N MET A 78 35.00 5.75 -4.26
CA MET A 78 34.38 4.48 -3.84
C MET A 78 33.10 4.74 -3.05
N LEU A 79 32.02 4.03 -3.37
CA LEU A 79 30.79 4.06 -2.58
C LEU A 79 31.06 3.44 -1.20
N ARG A 80 30.82 4.21 -0.14
CA ARG A 80 31.02 3.77 1.25
C ARG A 80 29.71 3.45 1.94
N ALA A 81 28.68 4.25 1.69
CA ALA A 81 27.37 4.05 2.26
C ALA A 81 26.29 4.52 1.29
N GLN A 82 25.13 3.87 1.34
CA GLN A 82 23.93 4.30 0.64
C GLN A 82 22.74 4.10 1.57
N VAL A 83 21.95 5.16 1.76
CA VAL A 83 20.75 5.16 2.59
C VAL A 83 19.54 5.35 1.67
N PRO A 84 18.71 4.32 1.47
CA PRO A 84 17.50 4.44 0.67
C PRO A 84 16.44 5.27 1.42
N LEU A 85 15.67 6.05 0.66
CA LEU A 85 14.56 6.85 1.14
C LEU A 85 13.35 6.67 0.22
N HIS A 86 12.25 6.19 0.80
CA HIS A 86 10.98 6.00 0.09
C HIS A 86 10.00 7.08 0.51
N LEU A 87 9.55 7.87 -0.45
CA LEU A 87 8.52 8.89 -0.26
C LEU A 87 7.16 8.30 -0.61
N THR A 88 6.12 8.80 0.06
CA THR A 88 4.73 8.43 -0.20
C THR A 88 3.96 9.68 -0.60
N LEU A 89 3.13 9.56 -1.65
CA LEU A 89 2.18 10.62 -1.97
C LEU A 89 0.99 10.49 -1.01
N PRO A 90 0.49 11.60 -0.44
CA PRO A 90 -0.79 11.60 0.24
C PRO A 90 -1.85 11.04 -0.71
N LYS A 91 -2.66 10.10 -0.22
CA LYS A 91 -3.84 9.66 -0.95
C LYS A 91 -4.73 10.91 -1.12
N PRO A 92 -5.23 11.22 -2.32
CA PRO A 92 -6.26 12.25 -2.42
C PRO A 92 -7.36 11.88 -1.43
N ILE A 93 -7.80 12.87 -0.66
CA ILE A 93 -8.93 12.72 0.26
C ILE A 93 -10.15 12.51 -0.63
N THR A 94 -10.36 11.27 -1.05
CA THR A 94 -11.69 10.84 -1.45
C THR A 94 -12.49 10.90 -0.16
N GLU A 95 -13.56 11.68 -0.19
CA GLU A 95 -14.63 11.75 0.81
C GLU A 95 -14.88 10.35 1.41
N PRO A 96 -15.29 10.25 2.70
CA PRO A 96 -15.45 8.96 3.37
C PRO A 96 -16.24 8.03 2.46
N GLU A 97 -15.60 6.95 2.01
CA GLU A 97 -16.28 5.93 1.21
C GLU A 97 -17.49 5.50 2.03
N GLU A 98 -18.68 5.84 1.53
CA GLU A 98 -19.91 5.22 2.01
C GLU A 98 -19.68 3.71 2.06
N PRO A 99 -20.13 3.03 3.12
CA PRO A 99 -20.03 1.59 3.19
C PRO A 99 -20.83 1.02 2.03
N LYS A 100 -20.15 0.65 0.94
CA LYS A 100 -20.74 -0.13 -0.15
C LYS A 100 -21.28 -1.39 0.51
N PRO A 101 -22.61 -1.65 0.50
CA PRO A 101 -23.14 -2.89 1.04
C PRO A 101 -22.55 -4.02 0.21
N GLY A 102 -21.61 -4.73 0.82
CA GLY A 102 -20.82 -5.78 0.20
C GLY A 102 -21.63 -7.05 0.04
N TRP A 103 -22.64 -7.05 -0.82
CA TRP A 103 -23.23 -8.27 -1.36
C TRP A 103 -23.28 -8.15 -2.88
N SER A 104 -22.41 -8.89 -3.55
CA SER A 104 -22.51 -9.07 -5.00
C SER A 104 -23.91 -9.63 -5.31
N THR A 105 -24.64 -8.98 -6.20
CA THR A 105 -25.99 -9.39 -6.63
C THR A 105 -26.00 -10.84 -7.08
N GLU A 106 -24.88 -11.30 -7.66
CA GLU A 106 -24.68 -12.69 -8.06
C GLU A 106 -24.71 -13.66 -6.86
N THR A 107 -24.08 -13.30 -5.74
CA THR A 107 -24.04 -14.12 -4.52
C THR A 107 -25.44 -14.23 -3.91
N VAL A 108 -26.19 -13.13 -3.87
CA VAL A 108 -27.56 -13.12 -3.34
C VAL A 108 -28.47 -14.00 -4.19
N VAL A 109 -28.41 -13.87 -5.52
CA VAL A 109 -29.21 -14.66 -6.45
C VAL A 109 -28.89 -16.16 -6.31
N ARG A 110 -27.61 -16.53 -6.22
CA ARG A 110 -27.21 -17.94 -6.02
C ARG A 110 -27.76 -18.52 -4.72
N VAL A 111 -27.69 -17.78 -3.61
CA VAL A 111 -28.20 -18.25 -2.30
C VAL A 111 -29.72 -18.44 -2.34
N VAL A 112 -30.45 -17.48 -2.92
CA VAL A 112 -31.93 -17.56 -3.02
C VAL A 112 -32.37 -18.78 -3.84
N ILE A 113 -31.70 -19.06 -4.97
CA ILE A 113 -32.03 -20.22 -5.83
C ILE A 113 -31.81 -21.53 -5.07
N VAL A 114 -30.71 -21.67 -4.32
CA VAL A 114 -30.41 -22.89 -3.54
C VAL A 114 -31.47 -23.11 -2.45
N VAL A 115 -31.90 -22.05 -1.77
CA VAL A 115 -32.95 -22.14 -0.73
C VAL A 115 -34.29 -22.55 -1.33
N LEU A 116 -34.69 -21.98 -2.47
CA LEU A 116 -35.94 -22.35 -3.14
C LEU A 116 -35.92 -23.80 -3.65
N ALA A 117 -34.79 -24.25 -4.19
CA ALA A 117 -34.63 -25.62 -4.67
C ALA A 117 -34.71 -26.64 -3.53
N THR A 118 -34.07 -26.38 -2.39
CA THR A 118 -34.10 -27.27 -1.22
C THR A 118 -35.50 -27.36 -0.62
N LEU A 119 -36.22 -26.24 -0.48
CA LEU A 119 -37.60 -26.22 -0.01
C LEU A 119 -38.56 -26.93 -0.97
N GLY A 120 -38.39 -26.74 -2.28
CA GLY A 120 -39.15 -27.43 -3.32
C GLY A 120 -38.96 -28.95 -3.25
N MET A 121 -37.70 -29.41 -3.18
CA MET A 121 -37.38 -30.83 -3.02
C MET A 121 -37.96 -31.41 -1.72
N LEU A 122 -37.89 -30.70 -0.60
CA LEU A 122 -38.46 -31.16 0.66
C LEU A 122 -39.99 -31.34 0.58
N LYS A 123 -40.68 -30.41 -0.09
CA LYS A 123 -42.13 -30.47 -0.31
C LYS A 123 -42.50 -31.67 -1.18
N VAL A 124 -41.76 -31.91 -2.26
CA VAL A 124 -41.95 -33.07 -3.13
C VAL A 124 -41.68 -34.37 -2.37
N LEU A 125 -40.61 -34.43 -1.59
CA LEU A 125 -40.26 -35.59 -0.77
C LEU A 125 -41.36 -35.87 0.26
N MET A 126 -41.85 -34.86 0.98
CA MET A 126 -42.94 -35.03 1.94
C MET A 126 -44.25 -35.46 1.27
N TRP A 127 -44.55 -34.93 0.09
CA TRP A 127 -45.73 -35.35 -0.68
C TRP A 127 -45.61 -36.80 -1.14
N TYR A 128 -44.42 -37.20 -1.63
CA TYR A 128 -44.12 -38.57 -2.01
C TYR A 128 -44.24 -39.52 -0.81
N CYS A 129 -43.65 -39.18 0.34
CA CYS A 129 -43.73 -39.98 1.57
C CYS A 129 -45.17 -40.05 2.15
N ARG A 130 -45.99 -39.02 1.93
CA ARG A 130 -47.42 -39.07 2.30
C ARG A 130 -48.23 -39.97 1.38
N ARG A 131 -47.85 -40.08 0.10
CA ARG A 131 -48.61 -40.82 -0.91
C ARG A 131 -48.17 -42.28 -1.00
N HIS A 132 -46.92 -42.60 -0.70
CA HIS A 132 -46.38 -43.95 -0.68
C HIS A 132 -45.95 -44.37 0.74
N PRO A 133 -46.57 -45.40 1.35
CA PRO A 133 -46.25 -45.86 2.70
C PRO A 133 -44.86 -46.54 2.84
N ALA A 134 -44.03 -46.53 1.80
CA ALA A 134 -42.68 -47.12 1.81
C ALA A 134 -41.68 -46.35 2.71
N CYS A 135 -42.02 -45.16 3.22
CA CYS A 135 -41.13 -44.39 4.10
C CYS A 135 -41.29 -44.72 5.61
N LYS A 136 -41.99 -45.80 5.96
CA LYS A 136 -41.96 -46.39 7.31
C LYS A 136 -41.01 -47.58 7.34
N GLN A 137 -39.70 -47.34 7.33
CA GLN A 137 -38.72 -48.29 7.89
C GLN A 137 -37.32 -47.64 7.91
N THR A 138 -37.03 -46.93 9.00
CA THR A 138 -35.77 -47.04 9.79
C THR A 138 -35.84 -46.01 10.91
N SER A 139 -36.55 -46.38 11.97
CA SER A 139 -36.40 -45.78 13.30
C SER A 139 -36.98 -46.75 14.33
N THR A 140 -36.32 -47.89 14.46
CA THR A 140 -36.15 -48.59 15.75
C THR A 140 -34.75 -48.17 16.20
N GLY A 141 -34.49 -47.40 17.27
CA GLY A 141 -34.97 -47.59 18.64
C GLY A 141 -34.58 -48.99 19.11
N THR A 142 -33.77 -49.28 20.12
CA THR A 142 -33.18 -48.56 21.26
C THR A 142 -32.22 -49.59 21.88
N GLN A 143 -31.16 -49.12 22.57
CA GLN A 143 -30.38 -49.86 23.58
C GLN A 143 -29.33 -50.88 23.11
#